data_AF-A0A285ZVU5-F1
#
_entry.id   AF-A0A285ZVU5-F1
#
_cell.length_a   1.000
_cell.length_b   1.000
_cell.length_c   1.000
_cell.angle_alpha   90.00
_cell.angle_beta   90.00
_cell.angle_gamma   90.00
#
_symmetry.space_group_name_H-M   'P 1'
#
loop_
_entity.id
_entity.type
_entity.pdbx_description
1 polymer ?
#
loop_
_entity_poly.entity_id
_entity_poly.type
_entity_poly.pdbx_seq_one_letter_code
_entity_poly.pdbx_strand_id
1 'polypeptide(L)'
;MLFLASIIFTSCKKGGDGESEEVVTEKELRTKVPTVAPQTLYLILSAGTSVELVKRGDAFISTNYVPLEVEKSYSFNTKADGSGTSYIIKDPLSAYDYANDDKVIWDDPLLEVVQGKGKFSVARSQAYQLSVNFGVAQLTWQYHNIKLFHYTDWATRTEVLLSYKHPLTFERTLALPANNYLKFYSVNPDWLEWGGTEENNLTGNLTGTGGKDIIAVKDAGNYKVSITLNGDLKAGTYAFTKQ
;
A
#
# COMPACT_ATOMS: atom_id res chain seq x y z
N MET A 1 22.53 27.51 15.00
CA MET A 1 23.13 26.60 16.00
C MET A 1 23.23 25.23 15.37
N LEU A 2 24.40 24.92 14.82
CA LEU A 2 24.77 23.60 14.29
C LEU A 2 25.31 22.78 15.47
N PHE A 3 24.79 21.59 15.73
CA PHE A 3 25.48 20.58 16.54
C PHE A 3 25.93 19.45 15.62
N LEU A 4 27.20 19.50 15.24
CA LEU A 4 27.95 18.37 14.72
C LEU A 4 28.42 17.56 15.94
N ALA A 5 27.89 16.37 16.16
CA ALA A 5 28.48 15.40 17.08
C ALA A 5 29.40 14.47 16.29
N SER A 6 30.70 14.78 16.33
CA SER A 6 31.78 13.95 15.83
C SER A 6 32.10 12.91 16.91
N ILE A 7 31.85 11.62 16.64
CA ILE A 7 32.35 10.53 17.48
C ILE A 7 33.53 9.91 16.74
N ILE A 8 34.73 10.20 17.24
CA ILE A 8 35.99 9.59 16.85
C ILE A 8 36.13 8.31 17.68
N PHE A 9 36.13 7.14 17.04
CA PHE A 9 36.64 5.92 17.67
C PHE A 9 38.09 5.69 17.23
N THR A 10 38.99 5.83 18.21
CA THR A 10 40.38 5.41 18.15
C THR A 10 40.45 3.88 18.09
N SER A 11 41.12 3.33 17.09
CA SER A 11 41.59 1.94 17.14
C SER A 11 43.12 1.90 17.00
N CYS A 12 43.76 1.43 18.08
CA CYS A 12 45.19 1.13 18.15
C CYS A 12 45.54 -0.02 17.20
N LYS A 13 46.50 0.22 16.29
CA LYS A 13 47.09 -0.80 15.43
C LYS A 13 48.08 -1.65 16.24
N LYS A 14 47.84 -2.95 16.34
CA LYS A 14 48.85 -3.96 16.70
C LYS A 14 48.79 -5.09 15.67
N GLY A 15 49.93 -5.46 15.12
CA GLY A 15 50.06 -6.25 13.90
C GLY A 15 49.57 -7.70 14.00
N GLY A 16 49.21 -8.21 12.83
CA GLY A 16 48.89 -9.62 12.56
C GLY A 16 48.37 -9.71 11.13
N ASP A 17 49.06 -10.46 10.27
CA ASP A 17 48.58 -10.83 8.94
C ASP A 17 47.23 -11.52 9.08
N GLY A 18 46.19 -10.86 8.58
CA GLY A 18 44.83 -11.36 8.53
C GLY A 18 44.12 -10.56 7.46
N GLU A 19 43.44 -11.26 6.55
CA GLU A 19 42.57 -10.66 5.53
C GLU A 19 41.81 -9.49 6.15
N SER A 20 41.98 -8.31 5.58
CA SER A 20 41.26 -7.12 6.00
C SER A 20 39.78 -7.37 5.71
N GLU A 21 39.01 -7.74 6.73
CA GLU A 21 37.56 -7.57 6.69
C GLU A 21 37.29 -6.09 6.44
N GLU A 22 36.84 -5.78 5.23
CA GLU A 22 36.49 -4.43 4.81
C GLU A 22 35.36 -3.94 5.71
N VAL A 23 35.67 -2.95 6.56
CA VAL A 23 34.68 -2.33 7.45
C VAL A 23 33.76 -1.46 6.59
N VAL A 24 32.69 -2.06 6.09
CA VAL A 24 31.66 -1.35 5.32
C VAL A 24 30.93 -0.37 6.23
N THR A 25 31.01 0.92 5.92
CA THR A 25 30.35 1.99 6.67
C THR A 25 28.82 1.96 6.49
N GLU A 26 28.04 2.52 7.43
CA GLU A 26 26.58 2.68 7.28
C GLU A 26 26.19 3.47 6.01
N LYS A 27 27.09 4.34 5.53
CA LYS A 27 26.93 5.09 4.28
C LYS A 27 27.13 4.19 3.06
N GLU A 28 28.13 3.31 3.07
CA GLU A 28 28.39 2.34 1.98
C GLU A 28 27.32 1.26 1.90
N LEU A 29 26.76 0.86 3.06
CA LEU A 29 25.60 -0.03 3.12
C LEU A 29 24.34 0.55 2.45
N ARG A 30 24.29 1.83 2.05
CA ARG A 30 23.11 2.39 1.32
C ARG A 30 23.32 2.50 -0.18
N THR A 31 24.35 1.88 -0.75
CA THR A 31 24.82 2.24 -2.10
C THR A 31 25.00 1.09 -3.08
N LYS A 32 24.83 -0.17 -2.67
CA LYS A 32 24.96 -1.28 -3.62
C LYS A 32 23.64 -1.57 -4.32
N VAL A 33 23.56 -1.19 -5.60
CA VAL A 33 22.50 -1.64 -6.50
C VAL A 33 22.62 -3.17 -6.64
N PRO A 34 21.56 -3.94 -6.34
CA PRO A 34 21.60 -5.38 -6.46
C PRO A 34 21.70 -5.79 -7.94
N THR A 35 22.52 -6.80 -8.24
CA THR A 35 22.73 -7.31 -9.60
C THR A 35 22.14 -8.71 -9.82
N VAL A 36 21.58 -9.32 -8.76
CA VAL A 36 20.98 -10.66 -8.79
C VAL A 36 19.74 -10.65 -7.91
N ALA A 37 18.64 -11.20 -8.43
CA ALA A 37 17.42 -11.40 -7.65
C ALA A 37 17.64 -12.45 -6.53
N PRO A 38 17.21 -12.18 -5.29
CA PRO A 38 17.27 -13.18 -4.22
C PRO A 38 16.33 -14.37 -4.51
N GLN A 39 16.35 -15.40 -3.67
CA GLN A 39 15.39 -16.50 -3.76
C GLN A 39 14.03 -16.16 -3.15
N THR A 40 14.04 -15.38 -2.07
CA THR A 40 12.87 -14.96 -1.30
C THR A 40 12.96 -13.47 -1.00
N LEU A 41 11.81 -12.83 -0.84
CA LEU A 41 11.71 -11.45 -0.41
C LEU A 41 10.49 -11.26 0.49
N TYR A 42 10.72 -10.64 1.63
CA TYR A 42 9.71 -10.30 2.62
C TYR A 42 9.68 -8.79 2.80
N LEU A 43 8.49 -8.21 2.88
CA LEU A 43 8.29 -6.89 3.45
C LEU A 43 8.14 -7.04 4.96
N ILE A 44 9.06 -6.46 5.73
CA ILE A 44 9.00 -6.39 7.19
C ILE A 44 8.14 -5.19 7.59
N LEU A 45 7.08 -5.46 8.34
CA LEU A 45 6.15 -4.47 8.85
C LEU A 45 6.63 -3.91 10.20
N SER A 46 6.16 -2.72 10.56
CA SER A 46 6.56 -2.04 11.80
C SER A 46 6.25 -2.85 13.07
N ALA A 47 5.27 -3.74 13.02
CA ALA A 47 4.87 -4.61 14.12
C ALA A 47 5.78 -5.86 14.29
N GLY A 48 6.82 -6.02 13.46
CA GLY A 48 7.70 -7.20 13.46
C GLY A 48 7.13 -8.41 12.71
N THR A 49 5.92 -8.30 12.16
CA THR A 49 5.36 -9.25 11.20
C THR A 49 5.91 -9.00 9.81
N SER A 50 5.75 -9.95 8.90
CA SER A 50 6.18 -9.80 7.51
C SER A 50 5.21 -10.37 6.50
N VAL A 51 5.29 -9.87 5.27
CA VAL A 51 4.54 -10.35 4.11
C VAL A 51 5.53 -10.87 3.09
N GLU A 52 5.39 -12.13 2.68
CA GLU A 52 6.19 -12.67 1.58
C GLU A 52 5.69 -12.16 0.23
N LEU A 53 6.61 -11.71 -0.61
CA LEU A 53 6.32 -11.37 -1.99
C LEU A 53 6.63 -12.57 -2.88
N VAL A 54 5.80 -12.76 -3.91
CA VAL A 54 5.89 -13.91 -4.79
C VAL A 54 6.85 -13.62 -5.94
N LYS A 55 7.85 -14.49 -6.09
CA LYS A 55 8.85 -14.39 -7.16
C LYS A 55 8.26 -14.69 -8.55
N ARG A 56 8.67 -13.89 -9.55
CA ARG A 56 8.31 -13.95 -10.97
C ARG A 56 9.53 -13.51 -11.80
N GLY A 57 10.40 -14.46 -12.15
CA GLY A 57 11.71 -14.13 -12.73
C GLY A 57 12.55 -13.32 -11.74
N ASP A 58 12.98 -12.13 -12.15
CA ASP A 58 13.73 -11.19 -11.31
C ASP A 58 12.83 -10.24 -10.49
N ALA A 59 11.51 -10.34 -10.65
CA ALA A 59 10.55 -9.52 -9.93
C ALA A 59 9.90 -10.28 -8.75
N PHE A 60 9.49 -9.52 -7.75
CA PHE A 60 8.72 -9.98 -6.59
C PHE A 60 7.47 -9.13 -6.47
N ILE A 61 6.30 -9.76 -6.35
CA ILE A 61 5.00 -9.06 -6.34
C ILE A 61 4.23 -9.45 -5.09
N SER A 62 3.62 -8.48 -4.40
CA SER A 62 2.68 -8.79 -3.33
C SER A 62 1.37 -9.35 -3.91
N THR A 63 0.97 -10.54 -3.48
CA THR A 63 -0.29 -11.17 -3.94
C THR A 63 -1.50 -10.32 -3.58
N ASN A 64 -1.47 -9.74 -2.38
CA ASN A 64 -2.50 -8.88 -1.83
C ASN A 64 -1.99 -7.44 -1.74
N TYR A 65 -2.93 -6.51 -1.66
CA TYR A 65 -2.67 -5.14 -1.25
C TYR A 65 -2.30 -5.12 0.24
N VAL A 66 -1.15 -4.54 0.55
CA VAL A 66 -0.60 -4.45 1.89
C VAL A 66 -0.93 -3.08 2.47
N PRO A 67 -1.69 -2.99 3.58
CA PRO A 67 -1.98 -1.72 4.22
C PRO A 67 -0.72 -1.17 4.89
N LEU A 68 -0.24 -0.04 4.39
CA LEU A 68 0.87 0.72 4.96
C LEU A 68 0.35 2.06 5.52
N GLU A 69 1.04 2.61 6.50
CA GLU A 69 0.62 3.79 7.26
C GLU A 69 1.79 4.78 7.35
N VAL A 70 1.48 6.08 7.24
CA VAL A 70 2.43 7.15 7.54
C VAL A 70 3.00 6.99 8.95
N GLU A 71 4.17 7.59 9.20
CA GLU A 71 4.88 7.52 10.50
C GLU A 71 5.32 6.11 10.93
N LYS A 72 5.07 5.07 10.11
CA LYS A 72 5.64 3.74 10.27
C LYS A 72 6.88 3.57 9.39
N SER A 73 7.64 2.52 9.67
CA SER A 73 8.87 2.20 8.94
C SER A 73 8.90 0.73 8.55
N TYR A 74 9.35 0.49 7.31
CA TYR A 74 9.30 -0.79 6.63
C TYR A 74 10.67 -1.14 6.04
N SER A 75 10.93 -2.41 5.77
CA SER A 75 12.12 -2.82 5.03
C SER A 75 11.85 -4.06 4.20
N PHE A 76 12.62 -4.27 3.14
CA PHE A 76 12.63 -5.55 2.46
C PHE A 76 13.75 -6.41 3.01
N ASN A 77 13.51 -7.72 3.16
CA ASN A 77 14.51 -8.66 3.66
C ASN A 77 14.37 -10.02 3.00
N THR A 78 15.47 -10.75 2.83
CA THR A 78 15.42 -12.13 2.29
C THR A 78 14.87 -13.15 3.28
N LYS A 79 14.70 -12.80 4.55
CA LYS A 79 14.11 -13.65 5.60
C LYS A 79 12.97 -12.93 6.32
N ALA A 80 11.95 -13.70 6.69
CA ALA A 80 10.73 -13.20 7.34
C ALA A 80 10.97 -12.53 8.71
N ASP A 81 12.06 -12.89 9.39
CA ASP A 81 12.47 -12.38 10.70
C ASP A 81 13.37 -11.13 10.62
N GLY A 82 13.71 -10.67 9.41
CA GLY A 82 14.60 -9.53 9.19
C GLY A 82 16.10 -9.85 9.34
N SER A 83 16.50 -11.10 9.61
CA SER A 83 17.91 -11.48 9.81
C SER A 83 18.69 -11.69 8.51
N GLY A 84 18.02 -11.63 7.35
CA GLY A 84 18.63 -11.83 6.03
C GLY A 84 19.22 -10.55 5.43
N THR A 85 19.50 -10.60 4.14
CA THR A 85 19.96 -9.43 3.37
C THR A 85 18.83 -8.43 3.29
N SER A 86 19.10 -7.19 3.70
CA SER A 86 18.12 -6.10 3.70
C SER A 86 18.23 -5.27 2.42
N TYR A 87 17.09 -4.79 1.94
CA TYR A 87 16.98 -3.84 0.84
C TYR A 87 16.07 -2.67 1.26
N ILE A 88 16.41 -1.49 0.76
CA ILE A 88 15.70 -0.24 1.04
C ILE A 88 15.46 0.53 -0.26
N ILE A 89 14.51 1.44 -0.20
CA ILE A 89 14.34 2.54 -1.16
C ILE A 89 14.78 3.83 -0.47
N LYS A 90 15.34 4.77 -1.24
CA LYS A 90 15.87 6.04 -0.70
C LYS A 90 14.75 7.00 -0.32
N ASP A 91 13.74 7.11 -1.18
CA ASP A 91 12.63 8.03 -1.01
C ASP A 91 11.40 7.34 -0.40
N PRO A 92 10.54 8.06 0.33
CA PRO A 92 9.29 7.52 0.82
C PRO A 92 8.41 7.00 -0.32
N LEU A 93 7.73 5.87 -0.08
CA LEU A 93 6.73 5.36 -1.02
C LEU A 93 5.58 6.39 -1.18
N SER A 94 5.10 6.60 -2.40
CA SER A 94 3.97 7.50 -2.68
C SER A 94 4.18 9.00 -2.34
N ALA A 95 5.42 9.49 -2.44
CA ALA A 95 5.75 10.91 -2.20
C ALA A 95 5.26 11.90 -3.29
N TYR A 96 4.44 11.47 -4.25
CA TYR A 96 4.05 12.25 -5.43
C TYR A 96 2.55 12.63 -5.45
N ASP A 97 2.16 13.56 -6.34
CA ASP A 97 0.92 14.36 -6.22
C ASP A 97 -0.32 13.85 -6.96
N TYR A 98 -0.30 12.67 -7.59
CA TYR A 98 -1.47 12.10 -8.30
C TYR A 98 -2.44 11.33 -7.37
N ALA A 99 -2.83 11.93 -6.25
CA ALA A 99 -3.49 11.22 -5.15
C ALA A 99 -4.98 10.86 -5.37
N ASN A 100 -5.62 11.41 -6.40
CA ASN A 100 -7.09 11.36 -6.57
C ASN A 100 -7.54 10.51 -7.76
N ASP A 101 -6.62 9.93 -8.54
CA ASP A 101 -6.99 9.01 -9.61
C ASP A 101 -7.56 7.71 -9.05
N ASP A 102 -8.46 7.05 -9.78
CA ASP A 102 -9.14 5.85 -9.30
C ASP A 102 -8.16 4.71 -9.01
N LYS A 103 -7.20 4.50 -9.91
CA LYS A 103 -5.99 3.72 -9.66
C LYS A 103 -4.80 4.64 -9.76
N VAL A 104 -4.00 4.66 -8.72
CA VAL A 104 -2.73 5.40 -8.71
C VAL A 104 -1.64 4.38 -8.92
N ILE A 105 -0.99 4.47 -10.07
CA ILE A 105 0.19 3.68 -10.42
C ILE A 105 1.38 4.61 -10.37
N TRP A 106 2.51 4.10 -9.90
CA TRP A 106 3.77 4.80 -10.00
C TRP A 106 4.84 3.94 -10.64
N ASP A 107 5.29 4.41 -11.80
CA ASP A 107 6.33 3.82 -12.62
C ASP A 107 7.30 4.86 -13.20
N ASP A 108 7.23 6.14 -12.82
CA ASP A 108 8.19 7.17 -13.27
C ASP A 108 8.25 8.44 -12.36
N PRO A 109 9.42 8.80 -11.78
CA PRO A 109 10.66 8.03 -11.73
C PRO A 109 10.54 6.77 -10.88
N LEU A 110 11.14 5.69 -11.38
CA LEU A 110 11.19 4.42 -10.67
C LEU A 110 12.02 4.53 -9.39
N LEU A 111 11.50 3.97 -8.29
CA LEU A 111 12.17 4.02 -7.01
C LEU A 111 13.33 3.02 -6.98
N GLU A 112 14.57 3.52 -6.93
CA GLU A 112 15.76 2.67 -6.88
C GLU A 112 15.80 1.84 -5.59
N VAL A 113 15.99 0.53 -5.77
CA VAL A 113 16.17 -0.44 -4.69
C VAL A 113 17.65 -0.64 -4.49
N VAL A 114 18.13 -0.42 -3.27
CA VAL A 114 19.54 -0.65 -2.90
C VAL A 114 19.63 -1.67 -1.79
N GLN A 115 20.64 -2.53 -1.85
CA GLN A 115 20.99 -3.38 -0.72
C GLN A 115 21.50 -2.51 0.41
N GLY A 116 20.91 -2.67 1.60
CA GLY A 116 21.30 -1.89 2.75
C GLY A 116 20.52 -2.13 4.01
N LYS A 117 21.19 -1.84 5.14
CA LYS A 117 20.55 -1.80 6.46
C LYS A 117 19.82 -0.47 6.59
N GLY A 118 18.52 -0.52 6.83
CA GLY A 118 17.70 0.66 6.99
C GLY A 118 16.22 0.34 6.90
N LYS A 119 15.41 1.39 6.97
CA LYS A 119 13.98 1.33 6.76
C LYS A 119 13.55 2.47 5.85
N PHE A 120 12.45 2.28 5.13
CA PHE A 120 11.78 3.31 4.37
C PHE A 120 10.41 3.62 5.00
N SER A 121 9.87 4.79 4.68
CA SER A 121 8.54 5.23 5.10
C SER A 121 7.59 5.28 3.90
N VAL A 122 6.30 5.48 4.17
CA VAL A 122 5.31 5.85 3.15
C VAL A 122 4.86 7.28 3.40
N ALA A 123 4.66 8.06 2.33
CA ALA A 123 4.15 9.42 2.41
C ALA A 123 2.63 9.47 2.57
N ARG A 124 1.93 8.36 2.27
CA ARG A 124 0.47 8.24 2.39
C ARG A 124 0.07 6.89 2.98
N SER A 125 -0.89 6.91 3.90
CA SER A 125 -1.53 5.69 4.37
C SER A 125 -2.44 5.16 3.27
N GLN A 126 -2.16 3.97 2.78
CA GLN A 126 -2.91 3.32 1.70
C GLN A 126 -2.69 1.81 1.71
N ALA A 127 -3.52 1.09 0.97
CA ALA A 127 -3.29 -0.33 0.69
C ALA A 127 -2.56 -0.46 -0.65
N TYR A 128 -1.30 -0.90 -0.62
CA TYR A 128 -0.42 -0.93 -1.78
C TYR A 128 -0.22 -2.35 -2.31
N GLN A 129 -0.34 -2.53 -3.62
CA GLN A 129 0.32 -3.65 -4.27
C GLN A 129 1.73 -3.24 -4.69
N LEU A 130 2.72 -4.02 -4.28
CA LEU A 130 4.14 -3.72 -4.48
C LEU A 130 4.73 -4.66 -5.53
N SER A 131 5.61 -4.12 -6.38
CA SER A 131 6.46 -4.92 -7.25
C SER A 131 7.92 -4.45 -7.14
N VAL A 132 8.81 -5.37 -6.79
CA VAL A 132 10.25 -5.13 -6.65
C VAL A 132 10.97 -5.94 -7.73
N ASN A 133 11.59 -5.27 -8.70
CA ASN A 133 12.33 -5.89 -9.78
C ASN A 133 13.84 -5.71 -9.57
N PHE A 134 14.54 -6.81 -9.29
CA PHE A 134 15.99 -6.81 -9.06
C PHE A 134 16.82 -6.77 -10.35
N GLY A 135 16.26 -7.14 -11.50
CA GLY A 135 16.96 -7.07 -12.79
C GLY A 135 17.24 -5.63 -13.25
N VAL A 136 16.43 -4.69 -12.77
CA VAL A 136 16.57 -3.24 -13.00
C VAL A 136 16.70 -2.44 -11.70
N ALA A 137 16.72 -3.13 -10.55
CA ALA A 137 16.78 -2.56 -9.20
C ALA A 137 15.72 -1.47 -8.93
N GLN A 138 14.46 -1.76 -9.23
CA GLN A 138 13.36 -0.79 -9.12
C GLN A 138 12.18 -1.32 -8.34
N LEU A 139 11.53 -0.43 -7.61
CA LEU A 139 10.25 -0.64 -6.98
C LEU A 139 9.17 0.16 -7.71
N THR A 140 8.09 -0.52 -8.06
CA THR A 140 6.82 0.09 -8.48
C THR A 140 5.73 -0.25 -7.47
N TRP A 141 4.69 0.57 -7.46
CA TRP A 141 3.55 0.36 -6.57
C TRP A 141 2.27 0.85 -7.23
N GLN A 142 1.16 0.29 -6.78
CA GLN A 142 -0.17 0.78 -7.12
C GLN A 142 -1.12 0.69 -5.92
N TYR A 143 -2.13 1.55 -5.90
CA TYR A 143 -3.28 1.44 -5.00
C TYR A 143 -4.56 1.89 -5.71
N HIS A 144 -5.72 1.56 -5.13
CA HIS A 144 -7.02 1.99 -5.62
C HIS A 144 -7.67 2.96 -4.64
N ASN A 145 -8.12 4.08 -5.19
CA ASN A 145 -9.14 4.91 -4.59
C ASN A 145 -10.52 4.33 -4.91
N ILE A 146 -11.42 4.42 -3.93
CA ILE A 146 -12.76 3.85 -4.04
C ILE A 146 -13.79 4.97 -4.03
N LYS A 147 -14.70 4.94 -4.98
CA LYS A 147 -15.84 5.84 -5.08
C LYS A 147 -17.13 5.10 -4.72
N LEU A 148 -18.04 5.78 -4.05
CA LEU A 148 -19.45 5.40 -4.01
C LEU A 148 -20.16 6.04 -5.20
N PHE A 149 -20.85 5.22 -5.99
CA PHE A 149 -21.77 5.66 -7.00
C PHE A 149 -23.18 5.59 -6.44
N HIS A 150 -23.97 6.63 -6.68
CA HIS A 150 -25.41 6.60 -6.39
C HIS A 150 -26.23 7.12 -7.56
N TYR A 151 -27.31 6.41 -7.90
CA TYR A 151 -28.06 6.65 -9.12
C TYR A 151 -29.49 6.10 -9.10
N THR A 152 -30.34 6.69 -9.93
CA THR A 152 -31.59 6.08 -10.43
C THR A 152 -31.51 5.82 -11.94
N ASP A 153 -30.74 6.65 -12.65
CA ASP A 153 -30.28 6.45 -14.02
C ASP A 153 -28.75 6.46 -14.04
N TRP A 154 -28.16 5.41 -14.63
CA TRP A 154 -26.72 5.22 -14.74
C TRP A 154 -26.01 6.36 -15.48
N ALA A 155 -26.67 6.97 -16.47
CA ALA A 155 -26.11 8.05 -17.28
C ALA A 155 -25.90 9.34 -16.47
N THR A 156 -26.68 9.54 -15.40
CA THR A 156 -26.63 10.72 -14.53
C THR A 156 -26.21 10.38 -13.11
N ARG A 157 -25.48 9.28 -12.94
CA ARG A 157 -24.97 8.85 -11.63
C ARG A 157 -24.09 9.93 -11.00
N THR A 158 -24.11 9.99 -9.68
CA THR A 158 -23.16 10.78 -8.90
C THR A 158 -22.04 9.89 -8.42
N GLU A 159 -20.80 10.35 -8.56
CA GLU A 159 -19.60 9.65 -8.10
C GLU A 159 -18.95 10.40 -6.94
N VAL A 160 -18.73 9.71 -5.81
CA VAL A 160 -18.18 10.33 -4.61
C VAL A 160 -16.97 9.54 -4.12
N LEU A 161 -15.78 10.15 -4.19
CA LEU A 161 -14.55 9.59 -3.64
C LEU A 161 -14.65 9.40 -2.13
N LEU A 162 -14.33 8.20 -1.64
CA LEU A 162 -14.22 7.88 -0.22
C LEU A 162 -12.80 8.15 0.29
N SER A 163 -12.68 8.44 1.59
CA SER A 163 -11.38 8.65 2.24
C SER A 163 -10.86 7.35 2.83
N TYR A 164 -9.59 7.02 2.56
CA TYR A 164 -8.95 5.85 3.16
C TYR A 164 -8.78 6.01 4.68
N LYS A 165 -9.03 4.92 5.40
CA LYS A 165 -8.78 4.70 6.82
C LYS A 165 -8.07 3.37 6.98
N HIS A 166 -6.93 3.41 7.65
CA HIS A 166 -6.13 2.22 7.86
C HIS A 166 -6.84 1.25 8.85
N PRO A 167 -6.84 -0.07 8.60
CA PRO A 167 -6.45 -0.76 7.37
C PRO A 167 -7.63 -0.99 6.41
N LEU A 168 -7.38 -0.91 5.09
CA LEU A 168 -8.30 -1.34 4.01
C LEU A 168 -9.75 -0.83 4.13
N THR A 169 -9.95 0.28 4.83
CA THR A 169 -11.27 0.85 5.09
C THR A 169 -11.40 2.15 4.33
N PHE A 170 -12.58 2.41 3.77
CA PHE A 170 -12.86 3.63 3.01
C PHE A 170 -14.18 4.20 3.51
N GLU A 171 -14.18 5.46 3.92
CA GLU A 171 -15.35 6.08 4.52
C GLU A 171 -15.56 7.52 4.09
N ARG A 172 -16.82 7.95 4.12
CA ARG A 172 -17.22 9.35 3.96
C ARG A 172 -18.60 9.59 4.54
N THR A 173 -18.80 10.76 5.14
CA THR A 173 -20.15 11.26 5.46
C THR A 173 -20.66 12.09 4.29
N LEU A 174 -21.84 11.74 3.77
CA LEU A 174 -22.48 12.45 2.66
C LEU A 174 -24.01 12.38 2.74
N ALA A 175 -24.68 13.32 2.08
CA ALA A 175 -26.13 13.27 1.90
C ALA A 175 -26.46 12.19 0.85
N LEU A 176 -27.34 11.26 1.20
CA LEU A 176 -27.85 10.24 0.30
C LEU A 176 -29.36 10.47 0.06
N PRO A 177 -29.81 10.45 -1.19
CA PRO A 177 -31.23 10.42 -1.53
C PRO A 177 -31.85 9.06 -1.18
N ALA A 178 -33.15 9.06 -0.90
CA ALA A 178 -33.92 7.83 -0.72
C ALA A 178 -33.99 7.02 -2.03
N ASN A 179 -34.08 5.69 -1.90
CA ASN A 179 -34.38 4.73 -2.96
C ASN A 179 -33.46 4.80 -4.20
N ASN A 180 -32.20 5.20 -4.01
CA ASN A 180 -31.19 5.14 -5.06
C ASN A 180 -30.46 3.79 -5.02
N TYR A 181 -29.98 3.35 -6.20
CA TYR A 181 -29.00 2.28 -6.33
C TYR A 181 -27.64 2.80 -5.89
N LEU A 182 -26.95 2.02 -5.05
CA LEU A 182 -25.66 2.35 -4.46
C LEU A 182 -24.67 1.22 -4.78
N LYS A 183 -23.48 1.59 -5.26
CA LYS A 183 -22.42 0.61 -5.56
C LYS A 183 -21.03 1.24 -5.50
N PHE A 184 -20.01 0.47 -5.20
CA PHE A 184 -18.65 0.97 -5.05
C PHE A 184 -17.81 0.63 -6.26
N TYR A 185 -16.96 1.56 -6.69
CA TYR A 185 -16.12 1.39 -7.87
C TYR A 185 -14.72 1.99 -7.71
N SER A 186 -13.78 1.43 -8.47
CA SER A 186 -12.54 2.06 -8.92
C SER A 186 -12.48 1.80 -10.41
N VAL A 187 -12.52 2.84 -11.24
CA VAL A 187 -12.98 2.72 -12.65
C VAL A 187 -11.86 2.83 -13.69
N ASN A 188 -10.69 3.39 -13.34
CA ASN A 188 -9.66 3.69 -14.31
C ASN A 188 -8.28 3.24 -13.81
N PRO A 189 -7.51 2.43 -14.56
CA PRO A 189 -7.81 1.76 -15.85
C PRO A 189 -8.51 0.41 -15.70
N ASP A 190 -8.57 -0.14 -14.48
CA ASP A 190 -9.22 -1.42 -14.20
C ASP A 190 -10.64 -1.16 -13.69
N TRP A 191 -11.64 -1.85 -14.26
CA TRP A 191 -13.02 -1.78 -13.77
C TRP A 191 -13.21 -2.68 -12.56
N LEU A 192 -12.93 -2.16 -11.37
CA LEU A 192 -13.25 -2.82 -10.11
C LEU A 192 -14.59 -2.33 -9.58
N GLU A 193 -15.43 -3.29 -9.20
CA GLU A 193 -16.81 -3.06 -8.80
C GLU A 193 -17.14 -3.94 -7.59
N TRP A 194 -17.76 -3.34 -6.58
CA TRP A 194 -18.26 -4.04 -5.40
C TRP A 194 -19.72 -3.70 -5.15
N GLY A 195 -20.56 -4.73 -5.18
CA GLY A 195 -21.97 -4.66 -4.80
C GLY A 195 -22.26 -5.46 -3.55
N GLY A 196 -23.44 -5.24 -2.96
CA GLY A 196 -23.92 -6.00 -1.82
C GLY A 196 -24.27 -7.43 -2.22
N THR A 197 -24.13 -8.37 -1.29
CA THR A 197 -24.75 -9.70 -1.44
C THR A 197 -26.28 -9.62 -1.30
N GLU A 198 -26.76 -8.61 -0.57
CA GLU A 198 -28.17 -8.27 -0.35
C GLU A 198 -28.42 -6.81 -0.71
N GLU A 199 -29.61 -6.51 -1.24
CA GLU A 199 -29.96 -5.17 -1.75
C GLU A 199 -30.43 -4.22 -0.65
N ASN A 200 -31.20 -4.71 0.33
CA ASN A 200 -32.03 -3.84 1.19
C ASN A 200 -31.49 -3.67 2.62
N ASN A 201 -30.25 -4.05 2.88
CA ASN A 201 -29.65 -3.92 4.22
C ASN A 201 -28.71 -2.71 4.28
N LEU A 202 -28.74 -1.95 5.39
CA LEU A 202 -27.81 -0.84 5.61
C LEU A 202 -26.41 -1.33 6.01
N THR A 203 -26.27 -2.61 6.36
CA THR A 203 -24.99 -3.27 6.61
C THR A 203 -24.98 -4.63 5.92
N GLY A 204 -23.82 -5.06 5.44
CA GLY A 204 -23.75 -6.34 4.77
C GLY A 204 -22.37 -6.67 4.22
N ASN A 205 -22.32 -7.77 3.48
CA ASN A 205 -21.12 -8.22 2.77
C ASN A 205 -21.07 -7.62 1.37
N LEU A 206 -19.86 -7.33 0.92
CA LEU A 206 -19.55 -6.95 -0.44
C LEU A 206 -18.95 -8.14 -1.18
N THR A 207 -19.27 -8.24 -2.47
CA THR A 207 -18.60 -9.14 -3.40
C THR A 207 -18.18 -8.37 -4.66
N GLY A 208 -16.97 -8.64 -5.11
CA GLY A 208 -16.40 -8.06 -6.31
C GLY A 208 -16.88 -8.78 -7.57
N THR A 209 -17.14 -8.03 -8.64
CA THR A 209 -17.63 -8.56 -9.94
C THR A 209 -18.99 -9.25 -9.84
N GLY A 210 -20.08 -8.51 -10.05
CA GLY A 210 -21.44 -9.06 -10.08
C GLY A 210 -22.22 -9.01 -8.76
N GLY A 211 -21.74 -8.25 -7.76
CA GLY A 211 -22.55 -7.91 -6.60
C GLY A 211 -23.80 -7.10 -6.97
N LYS A 212 -24.85 -7.17 -6.15
CA LYS A 212 -26.10 -6.43 -6.38
C LYS A 212 -25.92 -4.96 -6.04
N ASP A 213 -26.72 -4.11 -6.64
CA ASP A 213 -26.87 -2.74 -6.16
C ASP A 213 -27.50 -2.73 -4.77
N ILE A 214 -27.04 -1.82 -3.91
CA ILE A 214 -27.61 -1.63 -2.59
C ILE A 214 -28.66 -0.53 -2.68
N ILE A 215 -29.89 -0.80 -2.24
CA ILE A 215 -31.05 0.10 -2.27
C ILE A 215 -31.63 0.25 -0.85
N ALA A 216 -30.76 0.23 0.14
CA ALA A 216 -31.14 0.18 1.56
C ALA A 216 -31.53 1.53 2.17
N VAL A 217 -31.11 2.65 1.57
CA VAL A 217 -31.42 4.00 2.05
C VAL A 217 -32.87 4.35 1.67
N LYS A 218 -33.82 4.20 2.60
CA LYS A 218 -35.25 4.51 2.38
C LYS A 218 -35.64 5.94 2.74
N ASP A 219 -34.87 6.57 3.63
CA ASP A 219 -35.03 7.97 3.99
C ASP A 219 -33.84 8.76 3.48
N ALA A 220 -34.10 9.91 2.86
CA ALA A 220 -33.01 10.84 2.54
C ALA A 220 -32.38 11.38 3.83
N GLY A 221 -31.08 11.60 3.82
CA GLY A 221 -30.36 12.14 4.98
C GLY A 221 -28.85 12.07 4.83
N ASN A 222 -28.13 12.53 5.86
CA ASN A 222 -26.68 12.32 5.94
C ASN A 222 -26.38 10.92 6.47
N TYR A 223 -25.50 10.21 5.79
CA TYR A 223 -25.03 8.88 6.19
C TYR A 223 -23.52 8.87 6.22
N LYS A 224 -22.95 8.27 7.26
CA LYS A 224 -21.58 7.79 7.24
C LYS A 224 -21.57 6.47 6.47
N VAL A 225 -21.00 6.51 5.28
CA VAL A 225 -20.73 5.32 4.46
C VAL A 225 -19.35 4.81 4.82
N SER A 226 -19.24 3.51 5.07
CA SER A 226 -17.98 2.84 5.33
C SER A 226 -17.94 1.49 4.62
N ILE A 227 -16.82 1.16 4.00
CA ILE A 227 -16.52 -0.18 3.51
C ILE A 227 -15.17 -0.64 4.05
N THR A 228 -15.04 -1.94 4.30
CA THR A 228 -13.74 -2.58 4.60
C THR A 228 -13.54 -3.72 3.62
N LEU A 229 -12.49 -3.65 2.81
CA LEU A 229 -12.17 -4.66 1.80
C LEU A 229 -11.14 -5.67 2.32
N ASN A 230 -11.19 -6.88 1.78
CA ASN A 230 -10.15 -7.87 1.97
C ASN A 230 -8.88 -7.45 1.20
N GLY A 231 -7.72 -8.01 1.58
CA GLY A 231 -6.44 -7.65 0.95
C GLY A 231 -6.34 -8.00 -0.55
N ASP A 232 -7.18 -8.89 -1.06
CA ASP A 232 -7.26 -9.20 -2.50
C ASP A 232 -8.21 -8.26 -3.26
N LEU A 233 -8.88 -7.35 -2.54
CA LEU A 233 -9.93 -6.46 -3.02
C LEU A 233 -11.10 -7.18 -3.72
N LYS A 234 -11.38 -8.46 -3.40
CA LYS A 234 -12.47 -9.22 -4.05
C LYS A 234 -13.76 -9.27 -3.24
N ALA A 235 -13.69 -8.98 -1.95
CA ALA A 235 -14.84 -9.01 -1.06
C ALA A 235 -14.59 -8.06 0.12
N GLY A 236 -15.61 -7.86 0.94
CA GLY A 236 -15.51 -7.00 2.10
C GLY A 236 -16.83 -6.88 2.83
N THR A 237 -16.97 -5.81 3.60
CA THR A 237 -18.22 -5.42 4.25
C THR A 237 -18.54 -3.96 3.99
N TYR A 238 -19.81 -3.59 4.14
CA TYR A 238 -20.28 -2.22 4.05
C TYR A 238 -21.19 -1.85 5.22
N ALA A 239 -21.26 -0.55 5.51
CA ALA A 239 -22.20 0.04 6.46
C ALA A 239 -22.63 1.45 6.02
N PHE A 240 -23.92 1.73 6.13
CA PHE A 240 -24.57 3.02 5.94
C PHE A 240 -25.21 3.45 7.25
N THR A 241 -24.55 4.31 8.01
CA THR A 241 -25.03 4.76 9.33
C THR A 241 -25.58 6.18 9.25
N LYS A 242 -26.88 6.36 9.45
CA LYS A 242 -27.53 7.69 9.48
C LYS A 242 -26.88 8.57 10.56
N GLN A 243 -26.62 9.84 10.25
CA GLN A 243 -26.00 10.83 11.14
C GLN A 243 -27.03 11.79 11.73
#